data_AF-A0A1F4GUW6-F1
#
_entry.id   AF-A0A1F4GUW6-F1
#
_cell.length_a   1.000
_cell.length_b   1.000
_cell.length_c   1.000
_cell.angle_alpha   90.00
_cell.angle_beta   90.00
_cell.angle_gamma   90.00
#
_symmetry.space_group_name_H-M   'P 1'
#
loop_
_entity.id
_entity.type
_entity.pdbx_description
1 polymer ?
#
loop_
_entity_poly.entity_id
_entity_poly.type
_entity_poly.pdbx_seq_one_letter_code
_entity_poly.pdbx_strand_id
1 'polypeptide(L)'
;MATLNMRLDDELDRQLAREAELAEQTRSELARQAIAAFLAQRERQRFLGEIARAARERDAREAVALAEEALVTDNEALRLADHRVTEPKARYRAKAKKR
;
A
#
# COMPACT_ATOMS: atom_id res chain seq x y z
N MET A 1 0.06 -1.83 29.27
CA MET A 1 1.01 -0.94 28.58
C MET A 1 2.41 -1.45 28.89
N ALA A 2 3.20 -1.77 27.86
CA ALA A 2 4.60 -2.17 28.04
C ALA A 2 5.50 -0.93 27.96
N THR A 3 6.53 -0.87 28.80
CA THR A 3 7.56 0.18 28.77
C THR A 3 8.79 -0.32 28.03
N LEU A 4 9.32 0.50 27.12
CA LEU A 4 10.53 0.22 26.36
C LEU A 4 11.54 1.32 26.69
N ASN A 5 12.64 0.94 27.34
CA ASN A 5 13.76 1.85 27.58
C ASN A 5 14.87 1.50 26.59
N MET A 6 15.17 2.44 25.69
CA MET A 6 16.22 2.27 24.68
C MET A 6 17.14 3.48 24.70
N ARG A 7 18.43 3.22 24.51
CA ARG A 7 19.41 4.27 24.26
C ARG A 7 19.39 4.61 22.79
N LEU A 8 19.22 5.89 22.49
CA LEU A 8 19.33 6.45 21.15
C LEU A 8 20.64 7.23 21.10
N ASP A 9 21.30 7.20 19.94
CA ASP A 9 22.43 8.08 19.69
C ASP A 9 21.96 9.54 19.67
N ASP A 10 22.83 10.47 20.09
CA ASP A 10 22.47 11.89 20.24
C ASP A 10 21.97 12.56 18.95
N GLU A 11 22.42 12.05 17.80
CA GLU A 11 21.95 12.53 16.50
C GLU A 11 20.52 12.09 16.23
N LEU A 12 20.20 10.82 16.51
CA LEU A 12 18.88 10.25 16.30
C LEU A 12 17.86 10.84 17.28
N ASP A 13 18.26 11.09 18.53
CA ASP A 13 17.39 11.78 19.51
C ASP A 13 17.07 13.21 19.04
N ARG A 14 18.06 13.93 18.51
CA ARG A 14 17.87 15.27 17.92
C ARG A 14 16.98 15.25 16.69
N GLN A 15 17.10 14.25 15.81
CA GLN A 15 16.22 14.08 14.65
C GLN A 15 14.79 13.80 15.10
N LEU A 16 14.60 12.86 16.03
CA LEU A 16 13.29 12.50 16.58
C LEU A 16 12.60 13.69 17.24
N ALA A 17 13.33 14.52 17.99
CA ALA A 17 12.80 15.72 18.61
C ALA A 17 12.28 16.73 17.57
N ARG A 18 13.07 17.01 16.52
CA ARG A 18 12.66 17.92 15.44
C ARG A 18 11.42 17.42 14.69
N GLU A 19 11.40 16.15 14.31
CA GLU A 19 10.26 15.57 13.61
C GLU A 19 9.00 15.55 14.49
N ALA A 20 9.17 15.32 15.80
CA ALA A 20 8.06 15.38 16.74
C ALA A 20 7.49 16.80 16.88
N GLU A 21 8.34 17.83 16.89
CA GLU A 21 7.92 19.23 16.86
C GLU A 21 7.16 19.57 15.58
N LEU A 22 7.67 19.15 14.41
CA LEU A 22 7.02 19.39 13.11
C LEU A 22 5.67 18.68 12.98
N ALA A 23 5.54 17.50 13.58
CA ALA A 23 4.32 16.71 13.58
C ALA A 23 3.34 17.09 14.70
N GLU A 24 3.70 18.07 15.56
CA GLU A 24 2.94 18.45 16.76
C GLU A 24 2.62 17.25 17.69
N GLN A 25 3.57 16.30 17.79
CA GLN A 25 3.43 15.06 18.55
C GLN A 25 4.52 14.92 19.63
N THR A 26 4.32 14.02 20.58
CA THR A 26 5.38 13.68 21.54
C THR A 26 6.42 12.77 20.89
N ARG A 27 7.69 12.91 21.27
CA ARG A 27 8.78 12.00 20.84
C ARG A 27 8.42 10.52 20.99
N SER A 28 7.83 10.16 22.14
CA SER A 28 7.44 8.79 22.43
C SER A 28 6.31 8.28 21.54
N GLU A 29 5.42 9.17 21.11
CA GLU A 29 4.33 8.83 20.18
C GLU A 29 4.86 8.66 18.77
N LEU A 30 5.68 9.58 18.29
CA LEU A 30 6.32 9.47 16.99
C LEU A 30 7.19 8.21 16.90
N ALA A 31 7.96 7.90 17.95
CA ALA A 31 8.76 6.68 18.03
C ALA A 31 7.89 5.42 17.97
N ARG A 32 6.74 5.39 18.68
CA ARG A 32 5.81 4.26 18.61
C ARG A 32 5.24 4.08 17.21
N GLN A 33 4.83 5.17 16.56
CA GLN A 33 4.30 5.13 15.19
C GLN A 33 5.36 4.62 14.21
N ALA A 34 6.60 5.13 14.31
CA ALA A 34 7.71 4.69 13.48
C ALA A 34 8.01 3.18 13.65
N ILE A 35 8.05 2.69 14.90
CA ILE A 35 8.25 1.26 15.19
C ILE A 35 7.11 0.43 14.60
N ALA A 36 5.85 0.85 14.79
CA ALA A 36 4.70 0.13 14.24
C ALA A 36 4.74 0.06 12.71
N ALA A 37 5.04 1.18 12.06
CA ALA A 37 5.17 1.25 10.60
C ALA A 37 6.30 0.35 10.08
N PHE A 38 7.46 0.37 10.75
CA PHE A 38 8.59 -0.48 10.39
C PHE A 38 8.28 -1.96 10.52
N LEU A 39 7.60 -2.37 11.60
CA LEU A 39 7.19 -3.76 11.81
C LEU A 39 6.18 -4.21 10.75
N ALA A 40 5.18 -3.39 10.44
CA ALA A 40 4.22 -3.67 9.38
C ALA A 40 4.89 -3.80 8.00
N GLN A 41 5.85 -2.92 7.71
CA GLN A 41 6.64 -3.00 6.47
C GLN A 41 7.45 -4.30 6.40
N ARG A 42 8.11 -4.69 7.50
CA ARG A 42 8.89 -5.94 7.57
C ARG A 42 8.01 -7.18 7.42
N GLU A 43 6.83 -7.18 8.03
CA GLU A 43 5.85 -8.26 7.86
C GLU A 43 5.40 -8.37 6.40
N ARG A 44 5.01 -7.25 5.78
CA ARG A 44 4.66 -7.22 4.35
C ARG A 44 5.79 -7.73 3.47
N GLN A 45 7.03 -7.34 3.73
CA GLN A 45 8.20 -7.81 2.99
C GLN A 45 8.41 -9.32 3.14
N ARG A 46 8.25 -9.87 4.34
CA ARG A 46 8.33 -11.32 4.57
C ARG A 46 7.26 -12.05 3.79
N PHE A 47 6.01 -11.60 3.90
CA PHE A 47 4.87 -12.19 3.19
C PHE A 47 5.06 -12.16 1.66
N LEU A 48 5.46 -11.01 1.09
CA LEU A 48 5.74 -10.91 -0.34
C LEU A 48 6.94 -11.78 -0.76
N GLY A 49 7.94 -11.92 0.11
CA GLY A 49 9.06 -12.83 -0.11
C GLY A 49 8.63 -14.29 -0.18
N GLU A 50 7.69 -14.70 0.66
CA GLU A 50 7.10 -16.04 0.64
C GLU A 50 6.28 -16.28 -0.63
N ILE A 51 5.46 -15.31 -1.05
CA ILE A 51 4.73 -15.37 -2.33
C ILE A 51 5.71 -15.50 -3.50
N ALA A 52 6.74 -14.66 -3.54
CA ALA A 52 7.72 -14.67 -4.62
C ALA A 52 8.48 -16.00 -4.66
N ARG A 53 8.78 -16.60 -3.50
CA ARG A 53 9.39 -17.92 -3.43
C ARG A 53 8.45 -19.00 -3.95
N ALA A 54 7.20 -19.03 -3.48
CA ALA A 54 6.20 -19.99 -3.94
C ALA A 54 5.93 -19.87 -5.44
N ALA A 55 5.93 -18.65 -5.98
CA ALA A 55 5.80 -18.40 -7.41
C ALA A 55 6.98 -18.93 -8.23
N ARG A 56 8.21 -18.85 -7.70
CA ARG A 56 9.41 -19.40 -8.36
C ARG A 56 9.47 -20.93 -8.31
N GLU A 57 8.91 -21.54 -7.27
CA GLU A 57 8.84 -23.00 -7.12
C GLU A 57 7.77 -23.63 -8.04
N ARG A 58 6.80 -22.84 -8.53
CA ARG A 58 5.82 -23.27 -9.51
C ARG A 58 6.38 -23.20 -10.93
N ASP A 59 6.00 -24.16 -11.77
CA ASP A 59 6.39 -24.13 -13.19
C ASP A 59 5.67 -22.98 -13.90
N ALA A 60 6.45 -22.01 -14.36
CA ALA A 60 5.93 -20.87 -15.11
C ALA A 60 5.19 -21.30 -16.37
N ARG A 61 5.50 -22.47 -16.94
CA ARG A 61 4.84 -22.99 -18.16
C ARG A 61 3.39 -23.36 -17.91
N GLU A 62 3.07 -23.96 -16.77
CA GLU A 62 1.70 -24.33 -16.40
C GLU A 62 0.84 -23.08 -16.18
N ALA A 63 1.40 -22.06 -15.51
CA ALA A 63 0.72 -20.79 -15.32
C ALA A 63 0.46 -20.04 -16.63
N VAL A 64 1.42 -20.07 -17.57
CA VAL A 64 1.26 -19.47 -18.90
C VAL A 64 0.21 -20.23 -19.72
N ALA A 65 0.25 -21.56 -19.74
CA ALA A 65 -0.73 -22.37 -20.46
C ALA A 65 -2.16 -22.10 -19.96
N LEU A 66 -2.36 -22.06 -18.63
CA LEU A 66 -3.66 -21.72 -18.06
C LEU A 66 -4.12 -20.31 -18.45
N ALA A 67 -3.21 -19.33 -18.47
CA ALA A 67 -3.53 -17.96 -18.88
C ALA A 67 -3.90 -17.88 -20.37
N GLU A 68 -3.22 -18.65 -21.23
CA GLU A 68 -3.56 -18.76 -22.66
C GLU A 68 -4.94 -19.39 -22.87
N GLU A 69 -5.28 -20.43 -22.12
CA GLU A 69 -6.61 -21.06 -22.15
C GLU A 69 -7.71 -20.10 -21.67
N ALA A 70 -7.46 -19.32 -20.63
CA ALA A 70 -8.41 -18.37 -20.06
C ALA A 70 -8.62 -17.12 -20.93
N LEU A 71 -7.66 -16.78 -21.80
CA LEU A 71 -7.64 -15.52 -22.56
C LEU A 71 -8.92 -15.28 -23.38
N VAL A 72 -9.50 -16.32 -23.97
CA VAL A 72 -10.72 -16.20 -24.77
C VAL A 72 -11.89 -15.79 -23.88
N THR A 73 -12.10 -16.50 -22.78
CA THR A 73 -13.18 -16.26 -21.82
C THR A 73 -13.05 -14.89 -21.17
N ASP A 74 -11.83 -14.48 -20.79
CA ASP A 74 -11.56 -13.17 -20.19
C ASP A 74 -11.91 -12.03 -21.16
N ASN A 75 -11.56 -12.17 -22.44
CA ASN A 75 -11.90 -11.19 -23.47
C ASN A 75 -13.42 -11.12 -23.74
N GLU A 76 -14.12 -12.25 -23.71
CA GLU A 76 -15.59 -12.27 -23.82
C GLU A 76 -16.26 -11.59 -22.62
N ALA A 77 -15.79 -11.88 -21.40
CA ALA A 77 -16.26 -11.24 -20.19
C ALA A 77 -16.03 -9.72 -20.21
N LEU A 78 -14.86 -9.27 -20.68
CA LEU A 78 -14.54 -7.85 -20.82
C LEU A 78 -15.49 -7.14 -21.79
N ARG A 79 -15.73 -7.73 -22.97
CA ARG A 79 -16.69 -7.15 -23.95
C ARG A 79 -18.08 -6.98 -23.34
N LEU A 80 -18.57 -7.99 -22.61
CA LEU A 80 -19.87 -7.91 -21.94
C LEU A 80 -19.93 -6.82 -20.85
N ALA A 81 -18.82 -6.56 -20.16
CA ALA A 81 -18.73 -5.51 -19.15
C ALA A 81 -18.66 -4.11 -19.76
N ASP A 82 -17.90 -3.91 -20.84
CA ASP A 82 -17.80 -2.64 -21.55
C ASP A 82 -19.16 -2.18 -22.11
N HIS A 83 -20.02 -3.12 -22.50
CA HIS A 83 -21.39 -2.82 -22.93
C HIS A 83 -22.34 -2.44 -21.78
N ARG A 84 -21.93 -2.57 -20.50
CA ARG A 84 -22.77 -2.27 -19.33
C ARG A 84 -22.40 -0.95 -18.63
N VAL A 85 -21.24 -0.36 -18.90
CA VAL A 85 -20.80 0.89 -18.26
C VAL A 85 -20.94 2.07 -19.24
N THR A 86 -22.17 2.59 -19.37
CA THR A 86 -22.37 3.99 -19.76
C THR A 86 -22.23 4.86 -18.51
N GLU A 87 -21.02 5.34 -18.21
CA GLU A 87 -20.83 6.34 -17.16
C GLU A 87 -21.62 7.61 -17.51
N PRO A 88 -22.58 8.06 -16.67
CA PRO A 88 -23.16 9.38 -16.85
C PRO A 88 -22.09 10.41 -16.48
N LYS A 89 -21.49 11.06 -17.49
CA LYS A 89 -20.55 12.17 -17.28
C LYS A 89 -21.17 13.21 -16.33
N ALA A 90 -20.66 13.27 -15.10
CA ALA A 90 -21.08 14.24 -14.11
C ALA A 90 -20.77 15.65 -14.64
N ARG A 91 -21.81 16.39 -15.02
CA ARG A 91 -21.70 17.81 -15.40
C ARG A 91 -21.43 18.60 -14.12
N TYR A 92 -20.16 18.81 -13.80
CA TYR A 92 -19.75 19.77 -12.77
C TYR A 92 -20.21 21.18 -13.21
N ARG A 93 -21.35 21.65 -12.65
CA ARG A 93 -21.76 23.05 -12.71
C ARG A 93 -20.82 23.85 -11.81
N ALA A 94 -19.82 24.51 -12.40
CA ALA A 94 -19.08 25.55 -11.72
C ALA A 94 -20.06 26.65 -11.26
N LYS A 95 -20.28 26.77 -9.94
CA LYS A 95 -20.98 27.92 -9.37
C LYS A 95 -20.06 29.13 -9.51
N ALA A 96 -20.28 29.94 -10.54
CA ALA A 96 -19.72 31.27 -10.62
C ALA A 96 -20.33 32.14 -9.50
N LYS A 97 -19.57 32.34 -8.43
CA LYS A 97 -19.86 33.29 -7.36
C LYS A 97 -19.71 34.69 -7.96
N LYS A 98 -20.81 35.45 -8.08
CA LYS A 98 -20.75 36.88 -8.39
C LYS A 98 -20.98 37.68 -7.10
N ARG A 99 -20.17 38.73 -7.01
CA ARG A 99 -19.87 39.60 -5.87
C ARG A 99 -21.06 40.43 -5.44
#